data_AF-A0A1G9ZKN8-F1
#
_entry.id   AF-A0A1G9ZKN8-F1
#
_cell.length_a   1.000
_cell.length_b   1.000
_cell.length_c   1.000
_cell.angle_alpha   90.00
_cell.angle_beta   90.00
_cell.angle_gamma   90.00
#
_symmetry.space_group_name_H-M   'P 1'
#
loop_
_entity.id
_entity.type
_entity.pdbx_description
1 polymer ?
#
loop_
_entity_poly.entity_id
_entity_poly.type
_entity_poly.pdbx_seq_one_letter_code
_entity_poly.pdbx_strand_id
1 'polypeptide(L)' 'QANRVLHIVAVVRLRYCPRTQAYLQRRTEQGLTKRDIIRCLKRYILREAHTAIMKDLALTA' A
#
# COMPACT_ATOMS: atom_id res chain seq x y z
N GLN A 1 13.84 -9.70 1.36
CA GLN A 1 13.61 -9.02 0.07
C GLN A 1 12.19 -8.43 -0.09
N ALA A 2 11.12 -9.18 0.20
CA ALA A 2 9.72 -8.72 0.03
C ALA A 2 9.40 -7.37 0.73
N ASN A 3 9.91 -7.15 1.94
CA ASN A 3 9.72 -5.88 2.68
C ASN A 3 10.26 -4.65 1.94
N ARG A 4 11.33 -4.82 1.14
CA ARG A 4 11.93 -3.74 0.34
C ARG A 4 11.02 -3.40 -0.85
N VAL A 5 10.48 -4.41 -1.53
CA VAL A 5 9.56 -4.21 -2.67
C VAL A 5 8.32 -3.46 -2.21
N LEU A 6 7.69 -3.88 -1.11
CA LEU A 6 6.52 -3.19 -0.55
C LEU A 6 6.83 -1.74 -0.17
N HIS A 7 8.03 -1.47 0.35
CA HIS A 7 8.45 -0.10 0.65
C HIS A 7 8.59 0.76 -0.61
N ILE A 8 9.21 0.22 -1.67
CA ILE A 8 9.34 0.93 -2.96
C ILE A 8 7.97 1.25 -3.53
N VAL A 9 7.07 0.26 -3.61
CA VAL A 9 5.70 0.45 -4.12
C VAL A 9 4.96 1.51 -3.29
N ALA A 10 5.11 1.48 -1.96
CA ALA A 10 4.51 2.49 -1.09
C ALA A 10 5.02 3.90 -1.39
N VAL A 11 6.33 4.08 -1.59
CA VAL A 11 6.94 5.38 -1.92
C VAL A 11 6.48 5.88 -3.28
N VAL A 12 6.46 5.01 -4.30
CA VAL A 12 5.98 5.33 -5.65
C VAL A 12 4.51 5.76 -5.60
N ARG A 13 3.66 5.00 -4.90
CA ARG A 13 2.23 5.36 -4.75
C ARG A 13 2.03 6.66 -3.99
N LEU A 14 2.82 6.94 -2.95
CA LEU A 14 2.74 8.23 -2.25
C LEU A 14 3.11 9.41 -3.17
N ARG A 15 3.96 9.20 -4.17
CA ARG A 15 4.37 10.24 -5.11
C ARG A 15 3.38 10.43 -6.26
N TYR A 16 2.82 9.35 -6.81
CA TYR A 16 2.08 9.41 -8.08
C TYR A 16 0.61 8.98 -8.00
N CYS A 17 0.15 8.40 -6.89
CA CYS A 17 -1.23 7.93 -6.76
C CYS A 17 -2.05 8.90 -5.89
N PRO A 18 -3.00 9.67 -6.48
CA PRO A 18 -3.82 10.64 -5.75
C PRO A 18 -4.59 10.02 -4.57
N ARG A 19 -5.13 8.81 -4.76
CA ARG A 19 -5.81 8.06 -3.68
C ARG A 19 -4.90 7.77 -2.49
N THR A 20 -3.63 7.48 -2.74
CA THR A 20 -2.65 7.20 -1.69
C THR A 20 -2.23 8.50 -0.97
N GLN A 21 -2.16 9.62 -1.69
CA GLN A 21 -1.90 10.94 -1.12
C GLN A 21 -3.06 11.41 -0.22
N ALA A 22 -4.30 11.25 -0.68
CA ALA A 22 -5.47 11.52 0.16
C ALA A 22 -5.49 10.65 1.43
N TYR A 23 -5.09 9.38 1.31
CA TYR A 23 -4.94 8.49 2.47
C TYR A 23 -3.86 8.98 3.45
N LEU A 24 -2.71 9.43 2.93
CA LEU A 24 -1.64 10.03 3.74
C LEU A 24 -2.18 11.24 4.51
N GLN A 25 -2.80 12.20 3.82
CA GLN A 25 -3.33 13.42 4.42
C GLN A 25 -4.32 13.10 5.53
N ARG A 26 -5.34 12.27 5.25
CA ARG A 26 -6.34 11.86 6.25
C ARG A 26 -5.72 11.20 7.48
N ARG A 27 -4.68 10.37 7.32
CA ARG A 27 -4.02 9.73 8.46
C ARG A 27 -3.08 10.67 9.21
N THR A 28 -2.49 11.64 8.52
CA THR A 28 -1.72 12.72 9.15
C THR A 28 -2.61 13.60 10.01
N GLU A 29 -3.81 13.94 9.55
CA GLU A 29 -4.83 14.67 10.34
C GLU A 29 -5.28 13.90 11.58
N GLN A 30 -5.24 12.56 11.53
CA GLN A 30 -5.51 11.68 12.68
C GLN A 30 -4.31 11.55 13.65
N GLY A 31 -3.23 12.30 13.44
CA GLY A 31 -2.06 12.30 14.32
C GLY A 31 -1.08 11.15 14.11
N LEU A 32 -1.24 10.34 13.04
CA LEU A 32 -0.28 9.26 12.77
C LEU A 32 1.03 9.82 12.19
N THR A 33 2.14 9.28 12.65
CA THR A 33 3.45 9.60 12.07
C THR A 33 3.55 9.04 10.65
N LYS A 34 4.38 9.66 9.82
CA LYS A 34 4.65 9.19 8.45
C LYS A 34 5.13 7.73 8.42
N ARG A 35 5.89 7.26 9.42
CA ARG A 35 6.33 5.86 9.54
C ARG A 35 5.14 4.92 9.76
N ASP A 36 4.20 5.30 10.62
CA ASP A 36 3.00 4.50 10.89
C ASP A 36 2.10 4.42 9.68
N ILE A 37 1.95 5.54 8.97
CA ILE A 37 1.19 5.60 7.71
C ILE A 37 1.82 4.68 6.67
N ILE A 38 3.14 4.73 6.46
CA ILE A 38 3.84 3.84 5.52
C ILE A 38 3.68 2.37 5.94
N ARG A 39 3.70 2.05 7.24
CA ARG A 39 3.46 0.68 7.73
C ARG A 39 2.03 0.21 7.42
N CYS A 40 1.03 1.06 7.63
CA CYS A 40 -0.35 0.80 7.22
C CYS A 40 -0.48 0.62 5.71
N LEU A 41 0.21 1.45 4.93
CA LEU A 41 0.19 1.40 3.47
C LEU A 41 0.77 0.09 2.94
N LYS A 42 1.91 -0.37 3.48
CA LYS A 42 2.53 -1.65 3.10
C LYS A 42 1.59 -2.82 3.34
N ARG A 43 0.87 -2.84 4.46
CA ARG A 43 -0.15 -3.88 4.77
C ARG A 43 -1.32 -3.83 3.81
N TYR A 44 -1.72 -2.63 3.39
CA TYR A 44 -2.78 -2.45 2.42
C TYR A 44 -2.38 -2.97 1.03
N ILE A 45 -1.19 -2.57 0.55
CA ILE A 45 -0.62 -3.01 -0.73
C ILE A 45 -0.47 -4.53 -0.78
N LEU A 46 0.04 -5.13 0.32
CA LEU A 46 0.19 -6.59 0.40
C LEU A 46 -1.14 -7.31 0.25
N ARG A 47 -2.21 -6.81 0.88
CA ARG A 47 -3.55 -7.38 0.76
C ARG A 47 -4.11 -7.26 -0.65
N GLU A 48 -3.97 -6.10 -1.28
CA GLU A 48 -4.38 -5.92 -2.68
C GLU A 48 -3.62 -6.88 -3.62
N ALA A 49 -2.30 -7.00 -3.46
CA ALA A 49 -1.48 -7.87 -4.29
C ALA A 49 -1.85 -9.35 -4.09
N HIS A 50 -2.04 -9.78 -2.84
CA HIS A 50 -2.46 -11.15 -2.54
C HIS A 50 -3.83 -11.46 -3.16
N THR A 51 -4.82 -10.58 -3.01
CA THR A 51 -6.14 -10.74 -3.62
C THR A 51 -6.06 -10.80 -5.14
N ALA A 52 -5.23 -9.95 -5.77
CA ALA A 52 -5.05 -9.96 -7.22
C ALA A 52 -4.43 -11.29 -7.71
N ILE A 53 -3.39 -11.77 -7.05
CA ILE A 53 -2.73 -13.05 -7.37
C ILE A 53 -3.71 -14.21 -7.21
N MET A 54 -4.46 -14.25 -6.11
CA MET A 54 -5.43 -15.33 -5.88
C MET A 54 -6.58 -15.31 -6.89
N LYS A 55 -7.03 -14.11 -7.28
CA LYS A 55 -8.06 -13.96 -8.31
C LYS A 55 -7.55 -14.45 -9.67
N ASP A 56 -6.33 -14.09 -10.04
CA ASP A 56 -5.67 -14.54 -11.26
C ASP A 56 -5.53 -16.07 -11.28
N LEU A 57 -5.06 -16.66 -10.18
CA LEU A 57 -4.96 -18.11 -10.03
C LEU A 57 -6.32 -18.81 -10.19
N ALA A 58 -7.38 -18.26 -9.58
CA ALA A 58 -8.73 -18.80 -9.66
C ALA A 58 -9.37 -18.62 -11.05
N LEU A 59 -8.88 -17.70 -11.89
CA LEU A 59 -9.32 -17.53 -13.28
C LEU A 59 -8.58 -18.47 -14.25
N THR A 60 -7.46 -19.05 -13.81
CA THR A 60 -6.62 -19.94 -14.62
C THR A 60 -6.93 -21.42 -14.35
N ALA A 61 -7.74 -21.71 -13.32
CA ALA A 61 -8.21 -23.03 -12.91
C ALA A 61 -9.64 -23.29 -13.41
#